data_AF-A0A3N5J3B8-F1
#
_entry.id   AF-A0A3N5J3B8-F1
#
_cell.length_a   1.000
_cell.length_b   1.000
_cell.length_c   1.000
_cell.angle_alpha   90.00
_cell.angle_beta   90.00
_cell.angle_gamma   90.00
#
_symmetry.space_group_name_H-M   'P 1'
#
loop_
_entity.id
_entity.type
_entity.pdbx_description
1 polymer ?
#
loop_
_entity_poly.entity_id
_entity_poly.type
_entity_poly.pdbx_seq_one_letter_code
_entity_poly.pdbx_strand_id
1 'polypeptide(L)'
;MQELIPKAHEPITPFVDKVRPLYQDYGVSTVLVMGGSGDYFEAADRVIWMNDYRPVLVTREAREIAQKFPVQRLQEGGSGFGEITARQPQAEAFDPSLGRREVRIDAKGMQTILYG
;
A
#
# COMPACT_ATOMS: atom_id res chain seq x y z
N MET A 1 -6.41 12.03 -15.87
CA MET A 1 -6.35 12.78 -14.59
C MET A 1 -5.12 13.68 -14.56
N GLN A 2 -3.91 13.14 -14.78
CA GLN A 2 -2.64 13.90 -14.77
C GLN A 2 -2.60 15.05 -15.80
N GLU A 3 -3.28 14.90 -16.95
CA GLU A 3 -3.47 15.99 -17.92
C GLU A 3 -4.37 17.13 -17.43
N LEU A 4 -5.27 16.85 -16.48
CA LEU A 4 -6.24 17.82 -15.97
C LEU A 4 -5.75 18.51 -14.70
N ILE A 5 -5.08 17.77 -13.81
CA ILE A 5 -4.55 18.28 -12.54
C ILE A 5 -3.04 18.05 -12.56
N PRO A 6 -2.22 19.11 -12.66
CA PRO A 6 -0.78 19.00 -12.59
C PRO A 6 -0.31 18.41 -11.25
N LYS A 7 0.80 17.67 -11.25
CA LYS A 7 1.34 17.03 -10.04
C LYS A 7 1.54 17.97 -8.85
N ALA A 8 1.90 19.23 -9.10
CA ALA A 8 2.07 20.24 -8.05
C ALA A 8 0.79 20.48 -7.21
N HIS A 9 -0.38 20.14 -7.76
CA HIS A 9 -1.68 20.25 -7.10
C HIS A 9 -2.27 18.89 -6.68
N GLU A 10 -1.55 17.78 -6.89
CA GLU A 10 -1.97 16.43 -6.52
C GLU A 10 -1.03 15.88 -5.43
N PRO A 11 -1.38 16.04 -4.14
CA PRO A 11 -0.50 15.68 -3.03
C PRO A 11 -0.33 14.16 -2.88
N ILE A 12 -1.24 13.36 -3.44
CA ILE A 12 -1.20 11.92 -3.32
C ILE A 12 -0.23 11.37 -4.36
N THR A 13 0.69 10.52 -3.90
CA THR A 13 1.44 9.65 -4.80
C THR A 13 0.79 8.26 -4.77
N PRO A 14 0.37 7.72 -5.91
CA PRO A 14 -0.31 6.43 -5.97
C PRO A 14 0.61 5.31 -5.50
N PHE A 15 0.03 4.20 -5.02
CA PHE A 15 0.85 3.06 -4.63
C PHE A 15 1.51 2.34 -5.81
N VAL A 16 0.91 2.34 -7.00
CA VAL A 16 1.51 1.73 -8.21
C VAL A 16 2.86 2.36 -8.58
N ASP A 17 3.07 3.64 -8.26
CA ASP A 17 4.36 4.32 -8.52
C ASP A 17 5.38 4.07 -7.39
N LYS A 18 4.95 3.53 -6.25
CA LYS A 18 5.80 3.25 -5.07
C LYS A 18 6.04 1.76 -4.82
N VAL A 19 5.24 0.86 -5.39
CA VAL A 19 5.33 -0.59 -5.13
C VAL A 19 6.66 -1.18 -5.58
N ARG A 20 7.20 -0.74 -6.73
CA ARG A 20 8.50 -1.21 -7.23
C ARG A 20 9.67 -0.64 -6.41
N PRO A 21 9.73 0.68 -6.13
CA PRO A 21 10.74 1.22 -5.21
C PRO A 21 10.71 0.59 -3.81
N LEU A 22 9.52 0.27 -3.27
CA LEU A 22 9.39 -0.38 -1.96
C LEU A 22 10.14 -1.72 -1.91
N TYR A 23 10.03 -2.52 -2.97
CA TYR A 23 10.78 -3.76 -3.09
C TYR A 23 12.28 -3.51 -3.29
N GLN A 24 12.65 -2.58 -4.17
CA GLN A 24 14.06 -2.32 -4.53
C GLN A 24 14.86 -1.74 -3.35
N ASP A 25 14.30 -0.80 -2.60
CA ASP A 25 15.00 -0.08 -1.55
C ASP A 25 14.96 -0.82 -0.21
N TYR A 26 13.84 -1.49 0.09
CA TYR A 26 13.58 -2.07 1.41
C TYR A 26 13.35 -3.60 1.39
N GLY A 27 13.38 -4.25 0.23
CA GLY A 27 13.17 -5.69 0.11
C GLY A 27 11.74 -6.15 0.46
N VAL A 28 10.78 -5.22 0.54
CA VAL A 28 9.41 -5.52 0.96
C VAL A 28 8.61 -6.02 -0.24
N SER A 29 8.21 -7.31 -0.18
CA SER A 29 7.35 -7.92 -1.19
C SER A 29 5.89 -7.53 -0.98
N THR A 30 5.12 -7.44 -2.07
CA THR A 30 3.70 -7.10 -2.02
C THR A 30 2.87 -8.18 -2.70
N VAL A 31 1.81 -8.63 -2.03
CA VAL A 31 0.74 -9.45 -2.62
C VAL A 31 -0.53 -8.59 -2.63
N LEU A 32 -1.09 -8.37 -3.82
CA LEU A 32 -2.23 -7.48 -4.01
C LEU A 32 -3.35 -8.20 -4.77
N VAL A 33 -4.54 -8.23 -4.19
CA VAL A 33 -5.75 -8.72 -4.88
C VAL A 33 -6.30 -7.57 -5.72
N MET A 34 -6.43 -7.81 -7.02
CA MET A 34 -6.91 -6.84 -7.99
C MET A 34 -8.03 -7.42 -8.84
N GLY A 35 -8.87 -6.55 -9.40
CA GLY A 35 -9.93 -6.96 -10.32
C GLY A 35 -10.26 -5.89 -11.37
N GLY A 36 -10.50 -4.65 -10.93
CA GLY A 36 -10.98 -3.59 -11.83
C GLY A 36 -9.93 -2.78 -12.58
N SER A 37 -8.63 -3.06 -12.41
CA SER A 37 -7.55 -2.29 -13.04
C SER A 37 -6.37 -3.19 -13.42
N GLY A 38 -5.72 -2.86 -14.55
CA GLY A 38 -4.49 -3.48 -15.03
C GLY A 38 -3.22 -2.67 -14.72
N ASP A 39 -3.32 -1.58 -13.94
CA ASP A 39 -2.23 -0.60 -13.78
C ASP A 39 -0.94 -1.19 -13.20
N TYR A 40 -1.04 -2.31 -12.49
CA TYR A 40 0.11 -2.98 -11.87
C TYR A 40 0.73 -4.07 -12.76
N PHE A 41 0.22 -4.35 -13.96
CA PHE A 41 0.81 -5.38 -14.82
C PHE A 41 2.27 -5.09 -15.17
N GLU A 42 2.63 -3.83 -15.39
CA GLU A 42 4.02 -3.42 -15.63
C GLU A 42 4.90 -3.61 -14.38
N ALA A 43 4.35 -3.36 -13.20
CA ALA A 43 5.07 -3.46 -11.94
C ALA A 43 5.10 -4.88 -11.35
N ALA A 44 4.26 -5.81 -11.82
CA ALA A 44 4.09 -7.13 -11.21
C ALA A 44 5.13 -8.15 -11.67
N ASP A 45 5.74 -8.83 -10.70
CA ASP A 45 6.64 -9.96 -10.99
C ASP A 45 5.87 -11.24 -11.32
N ARG A 46 4.70 -11.43 -10.69
CA ARG A 46 3.78 -12.56 -10.91
C ARG A 46 2.34 -12.07 -10.91
N VAL A 47 1.54 -12.60 -11.83
CA VAL A 47 0.09 -12.36 -11.90
C VAL A 47 -0.62 -13.70 -11.82
N ILE A 48 -1.49 -13.85 -10.82
CA ILE A 48 -2.28 -15.05 -10.59
C ILE A 48 -3.75 -14.67 -10.76
N TRP A 49 -4.42 -15.34 -11.68
CA TRP A 49 -5.86 -15.27 -11.84
C TRP A 49 -6.51 -16.40 -11.05
N MET A 50 -7.49 -16.08 -10.22
CA MET A 50 -8.33 -17.06 -9.55
C MET A 50 -9.55 -17.34 -10.43
N ASN A 51 -9.58 -18.52 -11.06
CA ASN A 51 -10.69 -18.98 -11.88
C ASN A 51 -11.39 -20.16 -11.19
N ASP A 52 -12.68 -20.04 -10.87
CA ASP A 52 -13.44 -21.09 -10.16
C ASP A 52 -12.69 -21.64 -8.94
N TYR A 53 -12.14 -20.74 -8.12
CA TYR A 53 -11.31 -21.05 -6.94
C TYR A 53 -10.01 -21.81 -7.24
N ARG A 54 -9.55 -21.84 -8.49
CA ARG A 54 -8.27 -22.42 -8.91
C ARG A 54 -7.28 -21.33 -9.33
N PRO A 55 -6.04 -21.34 -8.83
CA PRO A 55 -5.03 -20.37 -9.24
C PRO A 55 -4.47 -20.72 -10.62
N VAL A 56 -4.40 -19.74 -11.50
CA VAL A 56 -3.79 -19.83 -12.83
C VAL A 56 -2.71 -18.76 -12.95
N LEU A 57 -1.47 -19.16 -13.22
CA LEU A 57 -0.38 -18.22 -13.46
C LEU A 57 -0.54 -17.60 -14.86
N VAL A 58 -0.83 -16.30 -14.90
CA VAL A 58 -1.12 -15.55 -16.15
C VAL A 58 -0.14 -14.39 -16.36
N THR A 59 1.07 -14.50 -15.79
CA THR A 59 2.09 -13.46 -15.85
C THR A 59 2.47 -13.09 -17.29
N ARG A 60 2.51 -14.06 -18.20
CA ARG A 60 2.87 -13.81 -19.60
C ARG A 60 1.80 -12.99 -20.30
N GLU A 61 0.55 -13.41 -20.15
CA GLU A 61 -0.62 -12.75 -20.71
C GLU A 61 -0.74 -11.31 -20.19
N ALA A 62 -0.50 -11.09 -18.89
CA ALA A 62 -0.46 -9.76 -18.29
C ALA A 62 0.64 -8.87 -18.90
N ARG A 63 1.84 -9.41 -19.16
CA ARG A 63 2.94 -8.68 -19.82
C ARG A 63 2.62 -8.34 -21.28
N GLU A 64 2.00 -9.27 -22.01
CA GLU A 64 1.55 -9.03 -23.38
C GLU A 64 0.51 -7.90 -23.44
N ILE A 65 -0.44 -7.88 -22.50
CA ILE A 65 -1.43 -6.81 -22.37
C ILE A 65 -0.76 -5.47 -22.08
N ALA A 66 0.17 -5.42 -21.12
CA ALA A 66 0.90 -4.20 -20.78
C ALA A 66 1.72 -3.65 -21.96
N GLN A 67 2.31 -4.52 -22.77
CA GLN A 67 3.02 -4.11 -23.99
C GLN A 67 2.07 -3.61 -25.08
N LYS A 68 0.90 -4.23 -25.23
CA LYS A 68 -0.09 -3.86 -26.25
C LYS A 68 -0.81 -2.54 -25.90
N PHE A 69 -1.03 -2.30 -24.62
CA PHE A 69 -1.73 -1.13 -24.09
C PHE A 69 -0.86 -0.48 -23.02
N PRO A 70 0.27 0.15 -23.40
CA PRO A 70 1.18 0.78 -22.46
C PRO A 70 0.45 1.86 -21.69
N VAL A 71 0.65 1.89 -20.37
CA VAL A 71 0.03 2.91 -19.54
C VAL A 71 0.73 4.23 -19.83
N GLN A 72 0.00 5.22 -20.37
CA GLN A 72 0.53 6.57 -20.60
C GLN A 72 0.53 7.42 -19.33
N ARG A 73 0.98 6.83 -18.20
CA ARG A 73 1.06 7.51 -16.92
C ARG A 73 2.46 8.10 -16.75
N LEU A 74 2.53 9.34 -16.29
CA LEU A 74 3.79 9.89 -15.79
C LEU A 74 4.11 9.25 -14.44
N GLN A 75 5.32 8.71 -14.32
CA GLN A 75 5.79 8.09 -13.07
C GLN A 75 6.02 9.18 -12.01
N GLU A 76 5.24 9.15 -10.93
CA GLU A 76 5.30 10.16 -9.86
C GLU A 76 6.03 9.66 -8.61
N GLY A 77 6.53 8.43 -8.63
CA GLY A 77 7.16 7.74 -7.50
C GLY A 77 8.53 8.30 -7.09
N GLY A 78 9.13 9.17 -7.91
CA GLY A 78 10.51 9.61 -7.74
C GLY A 78 11.52 8.49 -8.03
N SER A 79 12.79 8.72 -7.67
CA SER A 79 13.88 7.75 -7.90
C SER A 79 13.94 6.60 -6.88
N GLY A 80 13.11 6.64 -5.84
CA GLY A 80 13.10 5.68 -4.74
C GLY A 80 11.83 5.80 -3.89
N PHE A 81 11.68 4.90 -2.91
CA PHE A 81 10.52 4.89 -2.02
C PHE A 81 10.52 6.13 -1.10
N GLY A 82 11.70 6.57 -0.68
CA GLY A 82 11.90 7.65 0.29
C GLY A 82 12.39 7.11 1.64
N GLU A 83 12.65 7.99 2.59
CA GLU A 83 13.16 7.61 3.92
C GLU A 83 12.02 7.26 4.89
N ILE A 84 12.20 6.19 5.67
CA ILE A 84 11.30 5.84 6.75
C ILE A 84 11.70 6.63 7.99
N THR A 85 10.89 7.63 8.37
CA THR A 85 11.14 8.41 9.58
C THR A 85 10.88 7.58 10.84
N ALA A 86 11.90 7.41 11.68
CA ALA A 86 11.73 6.83 13.00
C ALA A 86 10.85 7.72 13.88
N ARG A 87 9.96 7.11 14.68
CA ARG A 87 9.07 7.83 15.60
C ARG A 87 9.36 7.39 17.04
N GLN A 88 9.32 8.34 17.97
CA GLN A 88 9.45 8.10 19.40
C GLN A 88 8.13 8.47 20.09
N PRO A 89 7.43 7.51 20.71
CA PRO A 89 6.25 7.81 21.52
C PRO A 89 6.63 8.69 22.73
N GLN A 90 5.81 9.69 23.02
CA GLN A 90 5.94 10.51 24.22
C GLN A 90 5.20 9.82 25.37
N ALA A 91 5.91 9.38 26.40
CA ALA A 91 5.33 8.58 27.49
C ALA A 91 4.23 9.37 28.25
N GLU A 92 4.41 10.68 28.35
CA GLU A 92 3.52 11.60 29.06
C GLU A 92 2.18 11.81 28.32
N ALA A 93 2.10 11.47 27.04
CA ALA A 93 0.87 11.51 26.26
C ALA A 93 -0.09 10.34 26.60
N PHE A 94 0.35 9.39 27.44
CA PHE A 94 -0.40 8.20 27.81
C PHE A 94 -0.88 8.30 29.26
N ASP A 95 -2.19 8.44 29.47
CA ASP A 95 -2.83 8.39 30.79
C ASP A 95 -3.82 7.21 30.83
N PRO A 96 -3.51 6.11 31.54
CA PRO A 96 -4.38 4.95 31.64
C PRO A 96 -5.43 5.07 32.76
N SER A 97 -5.51 6.20 33.46
CA SER A 97 -6.41 6.34 34.61
C SER A 97 -7.87 6.52 34.18
N LEU A 98 -8.81 5.97 34.96
CA LEU A 98 -10.24 6.25 34.79
C LEU A 98 -10.98 6.36 36.12
N GLY A 99 -11.50 7.55 36.38
CA GLY A 99 -12.27 7.85 37.58
C GLY A 99 -11.41 7.67 38.83
N ARG A 100 -11.66 6.59 39.59
CA ARG A 100 -10.91 6.26 40.81
C ARG A 100 -9.78 5.25 40.60
N ARG A 101 -9.60 4.74 39.38
CA ARG A 101 -8.56 3.76 39.07
C ARG A 101 -7.37 4.45 38.44
N GLU A 102 -6.19 4.30 39.04
CA GLU A 102 -4.92 4.81 38.48
C GLU A 102 -4.58 4.14 37.15
N VAL A 103 -5.01 2.88 36.95
CA VAL A 103 -4.85 2.15 35.70
C VAL A 103 -6.15 1.39 35.39
N ARG A 104 -6.69 1.63 34.20
CA ARG A 104 -7.77 0.84 33.62
C ARG A 104 -7.45 0.55 32.17
N ILE A 105 -7.18 -0.71 31.88
CA ILE A 105 -6.93 -1.19 30.52
C ILE A 105 -7.69 -2.51 30.38
N ASP A 106 -8.64 -2.57 29.45
CA ASP A 106 -9.50 -3.74 29.24
C ASP A 106 -9.60 -4.07 27.74
N ALA A 107 -9.49 -5.34 27.37
CA ALA A 107 -9.83 -5.78 26.02
C ALA A 107 -11.35 -6.06 25.88
N LYS A 108 -11.94 -5.67 24.76
CA LYS A 108 -13.34 -5.93 24.39
C LYS A 108 -13.39 -6.68 23.07
N GLY A 109 -13.47 -8.00 23.16
CA GLY A 109 -13.40 -8.88 22.01
C GLY A 109 -12.04 -8.76 21.31
N MET A 110 -12.04 -8.86 19.98
CA MET A 110 -10.81 -8.84 19.17
C MET A 110 -10.50 -7.48 18.55
N GLN A 111 -11.41 -6.50 18.65
CA GLN A 111 -11.35 -5.25 17.88
C GLN A 111 -11.11 -4.01 18.73
N THR A 112 -11.15 -4.13 20.06
CA THR A 112 -11.19 -2.94 20.92
C THR A 112 -10.37 -3.17 22.18
N ILE A 113 -9.55 -2.17 22.50
CA ILE A 113 -8.90 -2.01 23.80
C ILE A 113 -9.44 -0.71 24.39
N LEU A 114 -10.02 -0.79 25.58
CA LEU A 114 -10.32 0.37 26.41
C LEU A 114 -9.04 0.74 27.14
N TYR A 115 -8.64 2.00 27.03
CA TYR A 115 -7.46 2.56 27.66
C TYR A 115 -7.88 3.83 28.39
N GLY A 116 -7.80 3.81 29.71
CA GLY A 116 -8.43 4.78 30.61
C GLY A 116 -9.93 4.62 30.67
#